data_AF-A0A4S2KQ31-F1
#
_entry.id   AF-A0A4S2KQ31-F1
#
_cell.length_a   1.000
_cell.length_b   1.000
_cell.length_c   1.000
_cell.angle_alpha   90.00
_cell.angle_beta   90.00
_cell.angle_gamma   90.00
#
_symmetry.space_group_name_H-M   'P 1'
#
loop_
_entity.id
_entity.type
_entity.pdbx_description
1 polymer ?
#
loop_
_entity_poly.entity_id
_entity_poly.type
_entity_poly.pdbx_seq_one_letter_code
_entity_poly.pdbx_strand_id
1 'polypeptide(L)'
;MIRLFRLARTFSRLSQIRCSSSSLGKKTDLYRQLYAKILACGPITLAEYMKEILIHPTAGYYTTRDVFGQRGDFTTSPEISQLFGEIVAIWIISEWRKISRDSIQLVELGPGRGTLISDIIRVFKKLNLSNKISIHLVEISPVLAAIQAEKLCTESRDIEPRVNEDQKNSVTHYKEGVTREGVNIYWYYSINDVPGKFSVFVAQEFFDALPIHKFQPHEKRDHVEMSPQCSVIVDHMSQFLWEHGGFALVIDYGHEREKTDTFRAFHQHKLHDPLLNPGTADLTADVDFLLMKEIAQKEDRLIVFGPVTQRKFLKSLGIDLRLKMILQNATSVEKEQIESGYRMITDDDKMGNCFKLGIDEHFKSAVTISKTKNVKRRKNHRWNNDDPRTLHLMRVKGFPRLLPEGILALADYCRWLRELSLSYALLSDELLSALCSVKQIHLETLRVEAHPEAKPLPCVSDKAWSAFSNRLPDINLALLSYMTDDDDQKLLFTSHIPVTHLYLGDETSESTMSRISKQYPQLIELVIAAYGCGPIDRFLISVAKGCPRLSAVGLGDCEITCSGLAKFVALCAHRLQVLYVSETSLIEDADLDIAKVSTNLSSLLGRTWIPEYVPLW
;
A
#
# COMPACT_ATOMS: atom_id res chain seq x y z
N MET A 1 63.26 -17.00 -11.01
CA MET A 1 63.41 -15.53 -10.87
C MET A 1 63.54 -14.74 -12.19
N ILE A 2 63.39 -15.35 -13.38
CA ILE A 2 63.43 -14.64 -14.69
C ILE A 2 62.04 -14.57 -15.39
N ARG A 3 60.99 -15.20 -14.83
CA ARG A 3 59.61 -15.10 -15.35
C ARG A 3 58.72 -14.03 -14.69
N LEU A 4 59.14 -13.40 -13.58
CA LEU A 4 58.41 -12.28 -12.97
C LEU A 4 58.67 -10.92 -13.66
N PHE A 5 59.73 -10.78 -14.44
CA PHE A 5 60.08 -9.50 -15.10
C PHE A 5 59.37 -9.26 -16.45
N ARG A 6 58.60 -10.22 -16.98
CA ARG A 6 57.86 -10.04 -18.25
C ARG A 6 56.42 -9.53 -18.08
N LEU A 7 55.82 -9.62 -16.90
CA LEU A 7 54.50 -9.03 -16.61
C LEU A 7 54.56 -7.55 -16.22
N ALA A 8 55.71 -7.07 -15.73
CA ALA A 8 55.92 -5.65 -15.42
C ALA A 8 56.01 -4.73 -16.67
N ARG A 9 56.23 -5.29 -17.86
CA ARG A 9 56.28 -4.53 -19.13
C ARG A 9 54.93 -4.37 -19.84
N THR A 10 53.90 -5.11 -19.42
CA THR A 10 52.53 -4.95 -19.96
C THR A 10 51.74 -3.90 -19.15
N PHE A 11 52.08 -3.70 -17.87
CA PHE A 11 51.50 -2.62 -17.05
C PHE A 11 52.07 -1.23 -17.35
N SER A 12 53.27 -1.14 -17.95
CA SER A 12 53.84 0.15 -18.38
C SER A 12 53.30 0.66 -19.72
N ARG A 13 52.34 -0.04 -20.36
CA ARG A 13 51.69 0.40 -21.61
C ARG A 13 50.28 0.98 -21.43
N LEU A 14 49.72 0.93 -20.22
CA LEU A 14 48.48 1.66 -19.86
C LEU A 14 48.76 2.97 -19.11
N SER A 15 50.02 3.26 -18.77
CA SER A 15 50.45 4.54 -18.17
C SER A 15 50.79 5.63 -19.20
N GLN A 16 50.30 5.52 -20.44
CA GLN A 16 50.50 6.51 -21.51
C GLN A 16 49.19 6.90 -22.22
N ILE A 17 48.07 6.97 -21.49
CA ILE A 17 47.10 8.02 -21.82
C ILE A 17 47.68 9.29 -21.22
N ARG A 18 48.47 10.01 -22.04
CA ARG A 18 48.85 11.39 -21.77
C ARG A 18 47.54 12.17 -21.63
N CYS A 19 47.11 12.39 -20.39
CA CYS A 19 46.24 13.49 -20.06
C CYS A 19 46.99 14.74 -20.51
N SER A 20 46.52 15.36 -21.59
CA SER A 20 47.04 16.62 -22.09
C SER A 20 47.00 17.62 -20.94
N SER A 21 48.17 17.97 -20.44
CA SER A 21 48.40 18.89 -19.34
C SER A 21 48.17 20.34 -19.78
N SER A 22 46.98 20.66 -20.28
CA SER A 22 46.65 22.00 -20.76
C SER A 22 45.24 22.49 -20.45
N SER A 23 44.51 21.88 -19.51
CA SER A 23 43.26 22.47 -18.99
C SER A 23 42.81 21.98 -17.60
N LEU A 24 43.73 21.72 -16.66
CA LEU A 24 43.32 21.41 -15.29
C LEU A 24 42.90 22.70 -14.57
N GLY A 25 41.59 22.95 -14.53
CA GLY A 25 40.98 23.82 -13.54
C GLY A 25 41.35 23.37 -12.12
N LYS A 26 41.26 24.29 -11.14
CA LYS A 26 41.54 24.00 -9.73
C LYS A 26 40.73 22.77 -9.28
N LYS A 27 41.42 21.65 -8.98
CA LYS A 27 40.81 20.43 -8.43
C LYS A 27 40.05 20.78 -7.14
N THR A 28 38.80 20.33 -7.01
CA THR A 28 37.95 20.56 -5.84
C THR A 28 38.53 19.89 -4.59
N ASP A 29 38.15 20.35 -3.40
CA ASP A 29 38.59 19.73 -2.14
C ASP A 29 38.04 18.31 -2.02
N LEU A 30 36.79 18.09 -2.44
CA LEU A 30 36.16 16.78 -2.49
C LEU A 30 36.88 15.81 -3.44
N TYR A 31 37.36 16.28 -4.60
CA TYR A 31 38.22 15.48 -5.46
C TYR A 31 39.46 14.99 -4.72
N ARG A 32 40.15 15.86 -3.96
CA ARG A 32 41.38 15.47 -3.25
C ARG A 32 41.09 14.44 -2.15
N GLN A 33 39.97 14.60 -1.45
CA GLN A 33 39.54 13.66 -0.41
C GLN A 33 39.20 12.28 -1.01
N LEU A 34 38.40 12.23 -2.09
CA LEU A 34 38.08 11.00 -2.80
C LEU A 34 39.34 10.33 -3.36
N TYR A 35 40.24 11.10 -3.95
CA TYR A 35 41.51 10.60 -4.46
C TYR A 35 42.37 9.98 -3.35
N ALA A 36 42.48 10.65 -2.20
CA ALA A 36 43.18 10.12 -1.03
C ALA A 36 42.53 8.84 -0.50
N LYS A 37 41.19 8.79 -0.43
CA LYS A 37 40.41 7.62 -0.01
C LYS A 37 40.67 6.43 -0.94
N ILE A 38 40.67 6.65 -2.25
CA ILE A 38 40.93 5.59 -3.24
C ILE A 38 42.37 5.08 -3.15
N LEU A 39 43.34 5.96 -2.94
CA LEU A 39 44.74 5.55 -2.76
C LEU A 39 44.95 4.72 -1.48
N ALA A 40 44.23 5.05 -0.40
CA ALA A 40 44.36 4.38 0.89
C ALA A 40 43.59 3.05 0.96
N CYS A 41 42.36 3.02 0.45
CA CYS A 41 41.42 1.91 0.67
C CYS A 41 41.15 1.07 -0.60
N GLY A 42 41.70 1.47 -1.75
CA GLY A 42 41.37 0.88 -3.03
C GLY A 42 40.13 1.50 -3.70
N PRO A 43 39.65 0.92 -4.81
CA PRO A 43 38.49 1.44 -5.54
C PRO A 43 37.25 1.58 -4.66
N ILE A 44 36.54 2.69 -4.80
CA ILE A 44 35.24 2.91 -4.16
C ILE A 44 34.11 2.51 -5.10
N THR A 45 32.96 2.15 -4.54
CA THR A 45 31.75 1.84 -5.30
C THR A 45 31.09 3.10 -5.87
N LEU A 46 30.23 2.94 -6.88
CA LEU A 46 29.41 4.05 -7.39
C LEU A 46 28.49 4.62 -6.30
N ALA A 47 27.92 3.76 -5.45
CA ALA A 47 27.07 4.19 -4.35
C ALA A 47 27.84 5.05 -3.34
N GLU A 48 29.07 4.65 -2.97
CA GLU A 48 29.93 5.47 -2.12
C GLU A 48 30.29 6.79 -2.81
N TYR A 49 30.60 6.78 -4.10
CA TYR A 49 30.86 7.99 -4.85
C TYR A 49 29.67 8.96 -4.80
N MET A 50 28.47 8.51 -5.17
CA MET A 50 27.25 9.33 -5.13
C MET A 50 26.99 9.91 -3.75
N LYS A 51 27.11 9.09 -2.70
CA LYS A 51 26.93 9.53 -1.31
C LYS A 51 27.88 10.67 -0.95
N GLU A 52 29.16 10.54 -1.27
CA GLU A 52 30.16 11.59 -0.97
C GLU A 52 29.89 12.85 -1.82
N ILE A 53 29.47 12.72 -3.07
CA ILE A 53 29.17 13.89 -3.92
C ILE A 53 27.95 14.66 -3.43
N LEU A 54 26.88 13.95 -3.10
CA LEU A 54 25.59 14.59 -2.80
C LEU A 54 25.52 15.11 -1.37
N ILE A 55 26.02 14.35 -0.39
CA ILE A 55 25.76 14.60 1.04
C ILE A 55 27.01 14.62 1.93
N HIS A 56 28.21 14.80 1.38
CA HIS A 56 29.41 14.95 2.21
C HIS A 56 29.26 16.16 3.18
N PRO A 57 29.54 15.99 4.48
CA PRO A 57 29.24 17.01 5.50
C PRO A 57 29.79 18.41 5.22
N THR A 58 30.97 18.51 4.62
CA THR A 58 31.64 19.81 4.38
C THR A 58 31.72 20.22 2.92
N ALA A 59 31.29 19.38 1.98
CA ALA A 59 31.53 19.61 0.54
C ALA A 59 30.47 19.00 -0.38
N GLY A 60 29.46 18.33 0.19
CA GLY A 60 28.38 17.70 -0.54
C GLY A 60 27.51 18.75 -1.22
N TYR A 61 26.98 18.36 -2.39
CA TYR A 61 26.16 19.18 -3.25
C TYR A 61 24.92 19.74 -2.51
N TYR A 62 24.17 18.91 -1.78
CA TYR A 62 22.99 19.33 -1.01
C TYR A 62 23.30 19.87 0.40
N THR A 63 24.50 19.60 0.92
CA THR A 63 24.87 19.99 2.30
C THR A 63 25.40 21.42 2.38
N THR A 64 26.04 21.91 1.31
CA THR A 64 26.85 23.15 1.37
C THR A 64 26.34 24.30 0.52
N ARG A 65 25.26 24.11 -0.26
CA ARG A 65 24.80 25.09 -1.26
C ARG A 65 23.27 25.11 -1.32
N ASP A 66 22.71 26.27 -1.65
CA ASP A 66 21.34 26.36 -2.19
C ASP A 66 21.39 26.01 -3.68
N VAL A 67 20.93 24.81 -4.04
CA VAL A 67 21.09 24.23 -5.37
C VAL A 67 19.78 24.23 -6.19
N PHE A 68 18.68 24.76 -5.63
CA PHE A 68 17.34 24.65 -6.23
C PHE A 68 16.83 25.98 -6.80
N GLY A 69 16.13 25.91 -7.94
CA GLY A 69 15.43 27.02 -8.62
C GLY A 69 16.10 27.49 -9.92
N GLN A 70 15.63 28.59 -10.53
CA GLN A 70 16.10 29.08 -11.84
C GLN A 70 17.60 29.46 -11.92
N ARG A 71 18.27 29.57 -10.76
CA ARG A 71 19.72 29.84 -10.65
C ARG A 71 20.53 28.61 -10.21
N GLY A 72 19.86 27.49 -9.89
CA GLY A 72 20.47 26.21 -9.54
C GLY A 72 20.72 25.32 -10.77
N ASP A 73 21.30 24.13 -10.58
CA ASP A 73 21.60 23.23 -11.70
C ASP A 73 20.36 22.41 -12.14
N PHE A 74 19.40 22.24 -11.23
CA PHE A 74 18.19 21.45 -11.41
C PHE A 74 16.95 22.22 -10.94
N THR A 75 15.85 22.11 -11.69
CA THR A 75 14.55 22.74 -11.34
C THR A 75 13.49 21.65 -11.22
N THR A 76 12.97 21.45 -10.01
CA THR A 76 11.93 20.44 -9.72
C THR A 76 10.54 20.97 -10.07
N SER A 77 9.57 20.06 -10.22
CA SER A 77 8.19 20.44 -10.59
C SER A 77 7.55 21.50 -9.65
N PRO A 78 7.72 21.44 -8.31
CA PRO A 78 7.23 22.48 -7.40
C PRO A 78 7.87 23.86 -7.62
N GLU A 79 9.14 23.92 -8.00
CA GLU A 79 9.85 25.18 -8.25
C GLU A 79 9.46 25.82 -9.60
N ILE A 80 8.94 25.02 -10.53
CA ILE A 80 8.49 25.49 -11.86
C ILE A 80 7.11 26.17 -11.76
N SER A 81 6.18 25.59 -11.01
CA SER A 81 4.82 26.11 -10.95
C SER A 81 4.07 25.72 -9.69
N GLN A 82 3.47 26.72 -9.04
CA GLN A 82 2.52 26.52 -7.93
C GLN A 82 1.33 25.62 -8.30
N LEU A 83 1.01 25.50 -9.60
CA LEU A 83 -0.05 24.59 -10.08
C LEU A 83 0.21 23.16 -9.63
N PHE A 84 1.48 22.73 -9.61
CA PHE A 84 1.86 21.39 -9.20
C PHE A 84 1.51 21.14 -7.74
N GLY A 85 2.01 21.98 -6.83
CA GLY A 85 1.76 21.84 -5.39
C GLY A 85 0.28 21.97 -5.03
N GLU A 86 -0.46 22.86 -5.71
CA GLU A 86 -1.90 22.99 -5.50
C GLU A 86 -2.67 21.72 -5.92
N ILE A 87 -2.31 21.11 -7.05
CA ILE A 87 -2.96 19.88 -7.52
C ILE A 87 -2.62 18.69 -6.62
N VAL A 88 -1.36 18.57 -6.19
CA VAL A 88 -0.95 17.56 -5.20
C VAL A 88 -1.74 17.75 -3.89
N ALA A 89 -1.91 18.98 -3.41
CA ALA A 89 -2.72 19.25 -2.22
C ALA A 89 -4.19 18.82 -2.39
N ILE A 90 -4.79 19.11 -3.54
CA ILE A 90 -6.16 18.68 -3.84
C ILE A 90 -6.27 17.15 -3.87
N TRP A 91 -5.28 16.47 -4.44
CA TRP A 91 -5.22 15.01 -4.41
C TRP A 91 -5.12 14.47 -2.98
N ILE A 92 -4.21 15.01 -2.14
CA ILE A 92 -4.09 14.62 -0.73
C ILE A 92 -5.42 14.80 -0.01
N ILE A 93 -6.08 15.95 -0.17
CA ILE A 93 -7.36 16.24 0.49
C ILE A 93 -8.47 15.32 -0.02
N SER A 94 -8.49 15.03 -1.32
CA SER A 94 -9.42 14.09 -1.95
C SER A 94 -9.28 12.70 -1.33
N GLU A 95 -8.06 12.16 -1.30
CA GLU A 95 -7.82 10.81 -0.80
C GLU A 95 -8.01 10.71 0.70
N TRP A 96 -7.51 11.69 1.47
CA TRP A 96 -7.73 11.75 2.91
C TRP A 96 -9.23 11.74 3.27
N ARG A 97 -10.05 12.58 2.63
CA ARG A 97 -11.48 12.69 2.95
C ARG A 97 -12.27 11.42 2.64
N LYS A 98 -11.78 10.56 1.73
CA LYS A 98 -12.38 9.25 1.46
C LYS A 98 -12.13 8.25 2.59
N ILE A 99 -11.01 8.41 3.30
CA ILE A 99 -10.54 7.46 4.31
C ILE A 99 -10.94 7.90 5.72
N SER A 100 -10.81 9.18 6.04
CA SER A 100 -11.03 9.69 7.40
C SER A 100 -11.45 11.16 7.44
N ARG A 101 -12.08 11.56 8.56
CA ARG A 101 -12.32 12.97 8.94
C ARG A 101 -11.38 13.44 10.07
N ASP A 102 -10.52 12.56 10.57
CA ASP A 102 -9.54 12.85 11.62
C ASP A 102 -8.31 13.57 11.06
N SER A 103 -7.45 14.06 11.95
CA SER A 103 -6.20 14.69 11.54
C SER A 103 -5.23 13.71 10.88
N ILE A 104 -4.42 14.23 9.97
CA ILE A 104 -3.37 13.50 9.25
C ILE A 104 -1.98 14.03 9.58
N GLN A 105 -0.99 13.16 9.48
CA GLN A 105 0.41 13.54 9.36
C GLN A 105 0.77 13.58 7.87
N LEU A 106 1.23 14.73 7.35
CA LEU A 106 1.78 14.81 6.01
C LEU A 106 3.30 14.73 6.12
N VAL A 107 3.86 13.63 5.64
CA VAL A 107 5.28 13.32 5.69
C VAL A 107 5.90 13.58 4.32
N GLU A 108 6.86 14.51 4.21
CA GLU A 108 7.59 14.75 2.96
C GLU A 108 9.04 14.27 3.09
N LEU A 109 9.47 13.41 2.16
CA LEU A 109 10.84 12.91 2.08
C LEU A 109 11.66 13.83 1.19
N GLY A 110 12.72 14.44 1.74
CA GLY A 110 13.58 15.37 1.01
C GLY A 110 12.84 16.60 0.47
N PRO A 111 12.26 17.45 1.33
CA PRO A 111 11.40 18.57 0.91
C PRO A 111 12.11 19.71 0.16
N GLY A 112 13.44 19.64 -0.04
CA GLY A 112 14.23 20.65 -0.73
C GLY A 112 14.12 22.02 -0.05
N ARG A 113 13.54 23.01 -0.74
CA ARG A 113 13.28 24.35 -0.16
C ARG A 113 11.97 24.45 0.61
N GLY A 114 11.19 23.37 0.72
CA GLY A 114 9.85 23.38 1.31
C GLY A 114 8.80 24.04 0.42
N THR A 115 9.02 24.08 -0.90
CA THR A 115 8.10 24.74 -1.84
C THR A 115 6.81 23.96 -2.02
N LEU A 116 6.89 22.64 -2.19
CA LEU A 116 5.73 21.77 -2.30
C LEU A 116 4.86 21.87 -1.04
N ILE A 117 5.45 21.71 0.14
CA ILE A 117 4.71 21.82 1.40
C ILE A 117 4.09 23.20 1.61
N SER A 118 4.79 24.27 1.21
CA SER A 118 4.25 25.64 1.28
C SER A 118 2.97 25.77 0.46
N ASP A 119 2.92 25.21 -0.74
CA ASP A 119 1.72 25.22 -1.58
C ASP A 119 0.59 24.36 -0.97
N ILE A 120 0.93 23.19 -0.43
CA ILE A 120 -0.03 22.31 0.21
C ILE A 120 -0.67 22.99 1.44
N ILE A 121 0.14 23.55 2.33
CA ILE A 121 -0.34 24.26 3.53
C ILE A 121 -1.25 25.43 3.14
N ARG A 122 -0.90 26.17 2.08
CA ARG A 122 -1.71 27.29 1.57
C ARG A 122 -3.09 26.82 1.08
N VAL A 123 -3.18 25.67 0.40
CA VAL A 123 -4.46 25.07 -0.02
C VAL A 123 -5.26 24.59 1.19
N PHE A 124 -4.64 23.89 2.14
CA PHE A 124 -5.28 23.45 3.38
C PHE A 124 -5.85 24.64 4.17
N LYS A 125 -5.11 25.75 4.27
CA LYS A 125 -5.57 26.98 4.91
C LYS A 125 -6.78 27.56 4.21
N LYS A 126 -6.74 27.67 2.88
CA LYS A 126 -7.86 28.21 2.07
C LYS A 126 -9.15 27.40 2.23
N LEU A 127 -9.04 26.11 2.52
CA LEU A 127 -10.15 25.20 2.75
C LEU A 127 -10.53 25.03 4.23
N ASN A 128 -9.92 25.81 5.14
CA ASN A 128 -10.11 25.75 6.59
C ASN A 128 -9.79 24.39 7.21
N LEU A 129 -8.71 23.74 6.74
CA LEU A 129 -8.27 22.41 7.17
C LEU A 129 -6.95 22.42 7.95
N SER A 130 -6.42 23.60 8.32
CA SER A 130 -5.13 23.72 9.02
C SER A 130 -5.07 22.97 10.35
N ASN A 131 -6.19 22.86 11.07
CA ASN A 131 -6.28 22.11 12.33
C ASN A 131 -6.38 20.58 12.13
N LYS A 132 -6.40 20.11 10.88
CA LYS A 132 -6.50 18.68 10.53
C LYS A 132 -5.22 18.12 9.94
N ILE A 133 -4.15 18.90 9.89
CA ILE A 133 -2.87 18.48 9.32
C ILE A 133 -1.74 18.81 10.29
N SER A 134 -0.73 17.96 10.30
CA SER A 134 0.59 18.22 10.89
C SER A 134 1.65 17.87 9.86
N ILE A 135 2.74 18.63 9.81
CA ILE A 135 3.77 18.50 8.79
C ILE A 135 5.00 17.81 9.39
N HIS A 136 5.50 16.79 8.70
CA HIS A 136 6.63 15.98 9.11
C HIS A 136 7.65 15.93 7.96
N LEU A 137 8.81 16.55 8.14
CA LEU A 137 9.81 16.68 7.10
C LEU A 137 11.00 15.76 7.39
N VAL A 138 11.30 14.82 6.50
CA VAL A 138 12.50 13.98 6.61
C VAL A 138 13.62 14.68 5.82
N GLU A 139 14.49 15.38 6.55
CA GLU A 139 15.54 16.24 6.00
C GLU A 139 16.82 16.06 6.82
N ILE A 140 17.90 15.68 6.14
CA ILE A 140 19.20 15.43 6.78
C ILE A 140 20.11 16.65 6.79
N SER A 141 19.88 17.62 5.90
CA SER A 141 20.70 18.82 5.73
C SER A 141 20.24 19.92 6.70
N PRO A 142 21.09 20.32 7.68
CA PRO A 142 20.74 21.41 8.59
C PRO A 142 20.53 22.75 7.87
N VAL A 143 21.22 22.96 6.73
CA VAL A 143 21.11 24.16 5.91
C VAL A 143 19.73 24.23 5.24
N LEU A 144 19.27 23.14 4.62
CA LEU A 144 17.94 23.09 4.01
C LEU A 144 16.84 23.17 5.07
N ALA A 145 17.00 22.49 6.21
CA ALA A 145 16.06 22.60 7.33
C ALA A 145 15.92 24.05 7.83
N ALA A 146 17.01 24.82 7.88
CA ALA A 146 16.97 26.24 8.23
C ALA A 146 16.23 27.08 7.17
N ILE A 147 16.50 26.86 5.88
CA ILE A 147 15.80 27.53 4.77
C ILE A 147 14.30 27.21 4.79
N GLN A 148 13.93 25.95 5.03
CA GLN A 148 12.55 25.52 5.16
C GLN A 148 11.87 26.19 6.36
N ALA A 149 12.54 26.23 7.53
CA ALA A 149 12.00 26.88 8.72
C ALA A 149 11.79 28.39 8.49
N GLU A 150 12.77 29.09 7.90
CA GLU A 150 12.64 30.50 7.52
C GLU A 150 11.50 30.70 6.51
N LYS A 151 11.32 29.79 5.55
CA LYS A 151 10.26 29.88 4.55
C LYS A 151 8.89 29.57 5.12
N LEU A 152 8.75 28.64 6.06
CA LEU A 152 7.45 28.09 6.44
C LEU A 152 6.95 28.62 7.78
N CYS A 153 7.84 28.97 8.72
CA CYS A 153 7.50 29.18 10.12
C CYS A 153 7.40 30.65 10.51
N THR A 154 6.58 30.92 11.53
CA THR A 154 6.68 32.14 12.36
C THR A 154 7.69 31.96 13.47
N GLU A 155 7.74 30.75 14.05
CA GLU A 155 8.64 30.37 15.11
C GLU A 155 9.12 28.93 14.88
N SER A 156 10.39 28.68 15.15
CA SER A 156 10.98 27.34 15.12
C SER A 156 12.09 27.25 16.15
N ARG A 157 12.35 26.03 16.65
CA ARG A 157 13.40 25.76 17.62
C ARG A 157 14.03 24.40 17.36
N ASP A 158 15.32 24.30 17.67
CA ASP A 158 16.04 23.04 17.69
C ASP A 158 15.73 22.28 18.98
N ILE A 159 15.63 20.95 18.85
CA ILE A 159 15.33 20.03 19.93
C ILE A 159 16.41 18.94 19.92
N GLU A 160 16.92 18.58 21.10
CA GLU A 160 17.74 17.38 21.25
C GLU A 160 16.83 16.14 21.27
N PRO A 161 16.97 15.20 20.31
CA PRO A 161 16.17 13.98 20.31
C PRO A 161 16.41 13.15 21.58
N ARG A 162 15.34 12.62 22.16
CA ARG A 162 15.36 11.79 23.37
C ARG A 162 14.44 10.59 23.18
N VAL A 163 15.00 9.39 23.24
CA VAL A 163 14.26 8.13 23.14
C VAL A 163 14.17 7.52 24.54
N ASN A 164 12.94 7.26 25.00
CA ASN A 164 12.69 6.61 26.28
C ASN A 164 12.50 5.10 26.08
N GLU A 165 12.91 4.28 27.05
CA GLU A 165 12.78 2.82 27.00
C GLU A 165 11.33 2.35 26.79
N ASP A 166 10.34 3.07 27.35
CA ASP A 166 8.92 2.74 27.24
C ASP A 166 8.23 3.33 25.99
N GLN A 167 8.97 4.00 25.11
CA GLN A 167 8.52 4.79 23.94
C GLN A 167 7.51 5.93 24.22
N LYS A 168 6.74 5.89 25.31
CA LYS A 168 5.88 6.97 25.79
C LYS A 168 6.72 8.23 26.05
N ASN A 169 6.37 9.32 25.38
CA ASN A 169 7.04 10.63 25.43
C ASN A 169 8.44 10.69 24.77
N SER A 170 8.78 9.78 23.87
CA SER A 170 9.99 9.95 23.05
C SER A 170 9.82 11.14 22.10
N VAL A 171 10.84 11.99 22.03
CA VAL A 171 10.93 13.10 21.07
C VAL A 171 12.01 12.74 20.07
N THR A 172 11.60 12.43 18.85
CA THR A 172 12.49 11.88 17.81
C THR A 172 12.86 12.91 16.74
N HIS A 173 12.11 14.02 16.64
CA HIS A 173 12.47 15.14 15.78
C HIS A 173 13.60 15.99 16.37
N TYR A 174 14.45 16.53 15.51
CA TYR A 174 15.56 17.41 15.91
C TYR A 174 15.20 18.90 15.81
N LYS A 175 14.04 19.22 15.23
CA LYS A 175 13.53 20.59 15.09
C LYS A 175 12.01 20.57 15.05
N GLU A 176 11.39 21.62 15.57
CA GLU A 176 9.94 21.83 15.48
C GLU A 176 9.60 23.31 15.33
N GLY A 177 8.39 23.60 14.88
CA GLY A 177 7.88 24.95 14.74
C GLY A 177 6.39 25.02 14.44
N VAL A 178 5.92 26.25 14.23
CA VAL A 178 4.56 26.56 13.80
C VAL A 178 4.62 27.35 12.51
N THR A 179 3.90 26.88 11.49
CA THR A 179 3.85 27.54 10.19
C THR A 179 3.10 28.87 10.26
N ARG A 180 3.31 29.75 9.27
CA ARG A 180 2.56 31.03 9.17
C ARG A 180 1.05 30.85 9.11
N GLU A 181 0.58 29.70 8.66
CA GLU A 181 -0.83 29.36 8.56
C GLU A 181 -1.39 28.72 9.85
N GLY A 182 -0.54 28.48 10.85
CA GLY A 182 -0.87 27.92 12.16
C GLY A 182 -0.82 26.39 12.23
N VAL A 183 0.02 25.74 11.42
CA VAL A 183 0.17 24.28 11.36
C VAL A 183 1.43 23.86 12.11
N ASN A 184 1.37 22.79 12.90
CA ASN A 184 2.57 22.25 13.56
C ASN A 184 3.46 21.54 12.54
N ILE A 185 4.78 21.79 12.61
CA ILE A 185 5.78 21.23 11.71
C ILE A 185 6.99 20.68 12.47
N TYR A 186 7.51 19.53 12.03
CA TYR A 186 8.59 18.77 12.69
C TYR A 186 9.60 18.26 11.66
N TRP A 187 10.89 18.22 12.02
CA TRP A 187 11.96 17.68 11.15
C TRP A 187 12.66 16.47 11.76
N TYR A 188 12.95 15.48 10.91
CA TYR A 188 13.51 14.17 11.28
C TYR A 188 14.74 13.84 10.43
N TYR A 189 15.73 13.17 11.03
CA TYR A 189 16.90 12.69 10.29
C TYR A 189 16.59 11.40 9.52
N SER A 190 15.69 10.58 10.04
CA SER A 190 15.29 9.32 9.43
C SER A 190 13.78 9.21 9.31
N ILE A 191 13.32 8.49 8.29
CA ILE A 191 11.92 8.09 8.17
C ILE A 191 11.46 7.23 9.37
N ASN A 192 12.38 6.45 9.96
CA ASN A 192 12.10 5.59 11.11
C ASN A 192 11.74 6.38 12.38
N ASP A 193 12.11 7.67 12.42
CA ASP A 193 11.87 8.54 13.57
C ASP A 193 10.46 9.16 13.52
N VAL A 194 9.74 9.00 12.42
CA VAL A 194 8.39 9.56 12.27
C VAL A 194 7.41 8.80 13.19
N PRO A 195 6.59 9.48 14.00
CA PRO A 195 5.67 8.81 14.93
C PRO A 195 4.61 7.97 14.19
N GLY A 196 4.34 6.75 14.67
CA GLY A 196 3.34 5.83 14.11
C GLY A 196 1.90 6.29 14.25
N LYS A 197 1.42 7.12 13.32
CA LYS A 197 -0.01 7.49 13.17
C LYS A 197 -0.40 7.51 11.70
N PHE A 198 -1.69 7.70 11.44
CA PHE A 198 -2.22 7.82 10.09
C PHE A 198 -1.49 8.92 9.30
N SER A 199 -0.77 8.51 8.26
CA SER A 199 0.18 9.37 7.55
C SER A 199 -0.01 9.37 6.04
N VAL A 200 0.28 10.50 5.43
CA VAL A 200 0.38 10.68 3.98
C VAL A 200 1.84 10.93 3.65
N PHE A 201 2.50 9.98 2.99
CA PHE A 201 3.88 10.18 2.55
C PHE A 201 3.91 10.84 1.17
N VAL A 202 4.82 11.77 0.94
CA VAL A 202 5.10 12.37 -0.36
C VAL A 202 6.59 12.34 -0.60
N ALA A 203 6.99 11.80 -1.75
CA ALA A 203 8.37 11.75 -2.20
C ALA A 203 8.42 12.27 -3.63
N GLN A 204 8.80 13.53 -3.79
CA GLN A 204 8.99 14.18 -5.08
C GLN A 204 10.49 14.25 -5.36
N GLU A 205 10.98 13.54 -6.38
CA GLU A 205 12.39 13.61 -6.83
C GLU A 205 13.36 13.32 -5.67
N PHE A 206 13.03 12.27 -4.91
CA PHE A 206 13.77 11.87 -3.72
C PHE A 206 14.58 10.59 -3.96
N PHE A 207 14.02 9.65 -4.72
CA PHE A 207 14.60 8.31 -4.87
C PHE A 207 15.66 8.27 -5.97
N ASP A 208 15.59 9.15 -6.97
CA ASP A 208 16.58 9.26 -8.04
C ASP A 208 17.95 9.81 -7.57
N ALA A 209 17.95 10.57 -6.48
CA ALA A 209 19.15 11.04 -5.80
C ALA A 209 19.80 9.99 -4.89
N LEU A 210 19.18 8.82 -4.68
CA LEU A 210 19.73 7.80 -3.80
C LEU A 210 20.90 7.03 -4.44
N PRO A 211 21.97 6.74 -3.68
CA PRO A 211 23.10 5.94 -4.15
C PRO A 211 22.72 4.62 -4.83
N ILE A 212 23.26 4.38 -6.02
CA ILE A 212 23.06 3.15 -6.80
C ILE A 212 24.33 2.30 -6.94
N HIS A 213 24.15 0.98 -7.04
CA HIS A 213 25.16 0.01 -7.43
C HIS A 213 24.96 -0.39 -8.90
N LYS A 214 26.07 -0.59 -9.62
CA LYS A 214 26.10 -1.09 -11.01
C LYS A 214 26.87 -2.41 -11.06
N PHE A 215 26.26 -3.50 -11.52
CA PHE A 215 26.84 -4.85 -11.53
C PHE A 215 27.19 -5.37 -12.96
N GLN A 216 28.26 -6.19 -13.08
CA GLN A 216 28.68 -7.04 -14.23
C GLN A 216 29.48 -8.27 -13.70
N PRO A 217 29.64 -9.46 -14.36
CA PRO A 217 29.23 -9.96 -15.69
C PRO A 217 28.67 -11.43 -15.67
N HIS A 218 27.66 -11.74 -14.87
CA HIS A 218 26.91 -13.03 -14.95
C HIS A 218 25.38 -12.85 -15.01
N GLU A 219 24.94 -11.60 -15.17
CA GLU A 219 23.57 -11.21 -15.38
C GLU A 219 23.27 -11.25 -16.89
N LYS A 220 22.07 -11.68 -17.31
CA LYS A 220 21.70 -11.70 -18.74
C LYS A 220 21.48 -10.30 -19.33
N ARG A 221 21.50 -9.26 -18.49
CA ARG A 221 21.47 -7.83 -18.82
C ARG A 221 22.89 -7.29 -18.73
N ASP A 222 23.34 -6.53 -19.72
CA ASP A 222 24.71 -5.99 -19.78
C ASP A 222 25.06 -5.06 -18.61
N HIS A 223 24.05 -4.40 -18.01
CA HIS A 223 24.17 -3.54 -16.83
C HIS A 223 22.86 -3.60 -16.01
N VAL A 224 22.96 -3.51 -14.68
CA VAL A 224 21.82 -3.32 -13.78
C VAL A 224 22.17 -2.24 -12.76
N GLU A 225 21.31 -1.24 -12.65
CA GLU A 225 21.34 -0.21 -11.62
C GLU A 225 20.36 -0.58 -10.50
N MET A 226 20.80 -0.52 -9.25
CA MET A 226 19.97 -0.84 -8.09
C MET A 226 20.34 0.06 -6.92
N SER A 227 19.33 0.63 -6.24
CA SER A 227 19.50 1.32 -4.96
C SER A 227 18.95 0.47 -3.81
N PRO A 228 19.80 -0.18 -3.00
CA PRO A 228 19.36 -0.88 -1.79
C PRO A 228 18.67 0.05 -0.79
N GLN A 229 19.07 1.33 -0.73
CA GLN A 229 18.46 2.32 0.14
C GLN A 229 17.02 2.62 -0.26
N CYS A 230 16.76 2.76 -1.56
CA CYS A 230 15.40 2.85 -2.07
C CYS A 230 14.55 1.66 -1.59
N SER A 231 15.08 0.44 -1.69
CA SER A 231 14.37 -0.76 -1.24
C SER A 231 14.03 -0.73 0.24
N VAL A 232 14.98 -0.34 1.09
CA VAL A 232 14.79 -0.24 2.55
C VAL A 232 13.75 0.82 2.90
N ILE A 233 13.81 2.00 2.28
CA ILE A 233 12.86 3.09 2.55
C ILE A 233 11.44 2.71 2.11
N VAL A 234 11.30 2.09 0.94
CA VAL A 234 9.99 1.64 0.44
C VAL A 234 9.42 0.52 1.31
N ASP A 235 10.25 -0.45 1.74
CA ASP A 235 9.81 -1.52 2.65
C ASP A 235 9.35 -0.93 4.00
N HIS A 236 10.14 -0.02 4.59
CA HIS A 236 9.76 0.67 5.82
C HIS A 236 8.47 1.48 5.69
N MET A 237 8.35 2.30 4.65
CA MET A 237 7.13 3.07 4.37
C MET A 237 5.92 2.14 4.18
N SER A 238 6.11 0.99 3.52
CA SER A 238 5.05 0.00 3.32
C SER A 238 4.58 -0.63 4.63
N GLN A 239 5.52 -0.99 5.50
CA GLN A 239 5.22 -1.53 6.82
C GLN A 239 4.55 -0.48 7.72
N PHE A 240 5.06 0.75 7.73
CA PHE A 240 4.46 1.85 8.48
C PHE A 240 3.00 2.07 8.08
N LEU A 241 2.73 2.16 6.76
CA LEU A 241 1.38 2.38 6.24
C LEU A 241 0.46 1.20 6.52
N TRP A 242 0.99 -0.02 6.51
CA TRP A 242 0.25 -1.22 6.89
C TRP A 242 -0.14 -1.21 8.37
N GLU A 243 0.77 -0.84 9.26
CA GLU A 243 0.55 -0.86 10.71
C GLU A 243 -0.29 0.33 11.22
N HIS A 244 -0.12 1.51 10.62
CA HIS A 244 -0.69 2.75 11.14
C HIS A 244 -1.76 3.38 10.24
N GLY A 245 -1.94 2.84 9.03
CA GLY A 245 -2.84 3.37 8.02
C GLY A 245 -2.30 4.62 7.33
N GLY A 246 -2.80 4.87 6.13
CA GLY A 246 -2.39 6.03 5.34
C GLY A 246 -2.27 5.71 3.86
N PHE A 247 -1.57 6.58 3.15
CA PHE A 247 -1.21 6.40 1.75
C PHE A 247 0.10 7.15 1.45
N ALA A 248 0.70 6.89 0.31
CA ALA A 248 1.92 7.58 -0.13
C ALA A 248 1.74 8.11 -1.56
N LEU A 249 2.59 9.05 -1.97
CA LEU A 249 2.72 9.52 -3.35
C LEU A 249 4.20 9.61 -3.68
N VAL A 250 4.67 8.75 -4.59
CA VAL A 250 6.03 8.83 -5.12
C VAL A 250 5.99 9.36 -6.54
N ILE A 251 6.77 10.40 -6.81
CA ILE A 251 6.86 11.08 -8.08
C ILE A 251 8.33 11.21 -8.41
N ASP A 252 8.78 10.44 -9.40
CA ASP A 252 10.20 10.44 -9.76
C ASP A 252 10.43 10.10 -11.23
N TYR A 253 11.62 10.43 -11.72
CA TYR A 253 12.11 9.98 -13.02
C TYR A 253 12.37 8.48 -12.98
N GLY A 254 11.78 7.71 -13.88
CA GLY A 254 11.94 6.27 -13.77
C GLY A 254 11.47 5.39 -14.93
N HIS A 255 11.54 4.09 -14.67
CA HIS A 255 11.22 3.02 -15.59
C HIS A 255 10.61 1.80 -14.85
N GLU A 256 10.11 0.82 -15.60
CA GLU A 256 9.61 -0.50 -15.14
C GLU A 256 10.51 -1.62 -15.69
N ARG A 257 11.80 -1.60 -15.29
CA ARG A 257 12.87 -2.50 -15.77
C ARG A 257 13.26 -2.45 -17.26
N GLU A 258 12.82 -1.45 -18.01
CA GLU A 258 13.22 -1.29 -19.42
C GLU A 258 14.60 -0.63 -19.63
N LYS A 259 15.14 0.10 -18.65
CA LYS A 259 16.44 0.79 -18.75
C LYS A 259 17.53 0.12 -17.90
N THR A 260 18.79 0.38 -18.25
CA THR A 260 19.98 -0.27 -17.65
C THR A 260 21.17 0.65 -17.39
N ASP A 261 21.24 1.83 -18.02
CA ASP A 261 22.27 2.85 -17.76
C ASP A 261 21.60 4.23 -17.76
N THR A 262 21.37 4.78 -16.58
CA THR A 262 20.59 6.01 -16.38
C THR A 262 21.32 7.01 -15.50
N PHE A 263 22.41 6.60 -14.84
CA PHE A 263 23.29 7.46 -14.06
C PHE A 263 23.83 8.62 -14.88
N ARG A 264 23.58 9.85 -14.41
CA ARG A 264 23.93 11.08 -15.09
C ARG A 264 24.14 12.23 -14.12
N ALA A 265 24.75 13.31 -14.60
CA ALA A 265 24.91 14.52 -13.83
C ALA A 265 24.37 15.74 -14.59
N PHE A 266 23.87 16.73 -13.84
CA PHE A 266 23.43 18.00 -14.38
C PHE A 266 24.18 19.16 -13.73
N HIS A 267 24.62 20.10 -14.57
CA HIS A 267 25.20 21.38 -14.13
C HIS A 267 24.62 22.49 -15.00
N GLN A 268 24.05 23.53 -14.40
CA GLN A 268 23.40 24.65 -15.06
C GLN A 268 22.41 24.22 -16.16
N HIS A 269 21.52 23.28 -15.83
CA HIS A 269 20.52 22.69 -16.74
C HIS A 269 21.09 22.00 -17.98
N LYS A 270 22.36 21.56 -17.94
CA LYS A 270 23.02 20.80 -19.02
C LYS A 270 23.58 19.49 -18.50
N LEU A 271 23.57 18.49 -19.36
CA LEU A 271 24.24 17.22 -19.09
C LEU A 271 25.72 17.48 -18.83
N HIS A 272 26.21 16.96 -17.72
CA HIS A 272 27.58 17.09 -17.25
C HIS A 272 28.17 15.69 -17.05
N ASP A 273 29.48 15.56 -17.24
CA ASP A 273 30.16 14.30 -16.92
C ASP A 273 30.17 14.12 -15.39
N PRO A 274 29.60 13.03 -14.84
CA PRO A 274 29.51 12.80 -13.40
C PRO A 274 30.85 12.79 -12.66
N LEU A 275 31.97 12.56 -13.36
CA LEU A 275 33.30 12.44 -12.77
C LEU A 275 34.12 13.73 -12.83
N LEU A 276 33.67 14.72 -13.60
CA LEU A 276 34.32 16.04 -13.67
C LEU A 276 33.90 16.88 -12.46
N ASN A 277 34.86 17.62 -11.88
CA ASN A 277 34.67 18.53 -10.74
C ASN A 277 33.69 17.99 -9.66
N PRO A 278 33.99 16.86 -9.00
CA PRO A 278 33.06 16.25 -8.06
C PRO A 278 32.62 17.22 -6.96
N GLY A 279 31.31 17.21 -6.67
CA GLY A 279 30.64 18.14 -5.74
C GLY A 279 30.05 19.39 -6.39
N THR A 280 30.24 19.60 -7.70
CA THR A 280 29.70 20.80 -8.40
C THR A 280 28.48 20.54 -9.27
N ALA A 281 28.09 19.28 -9.47
CA ALA A 281 26.97 18.90 -10.32
C ALA A 281 26.03 17.98 -9.53
N ASP A 282 24.76 18.04 -9.86
CA ASP A 282 23.73 17.17 -9.31
C ASP A 282 23.81 15.78 -9.93
N LEU A 283 23.77 14.72 -9.13
CA LEU A 283 23.85 13.34 -9.60
C LEU A 283 22.50 12.65 -9.44
N THR A 284 22.02 12.00 -10.49
CA THR A 284 20.72 11.32 -10.52
C THR A 284 20.80 10.00 -11.29
N ALA A 285 19.94 9.06 -10.94
CA ALA A 285 19.68 7.82 -11.68
C ALA A 285 18.18 7.53 -11.69
N ASP A 286 17.66 6.98 -12.79
CA ASP A 286 16.24 6.67 -12.89
C ASP A 286 15.82 5.61 -11.87
N VAL A 287 14.62 5.78 -11.33
CA VAL A 287 13.97 4.88 -10.37
C VAL A 287 13.35 3.67 -11.08
N ASP A 288 13.57 2.46 -10.54
CA ASP A 288 12.84 1.25 -10.94
C ASP A 288 11.51 1.14 -10.18
N PHE A 289 10.44 1.68 -10.77
CA PHE A 289 9.09 1.65 -10.19
C PHE A 289 8.51 0.24 -10.08
N LEU A 290 8.96 -0.70 -10.91
CA LEU A 290 8.51 -2.09 -10.80
C LEU A 290 9.12 -2.76 -9.56
N LEU A 291 10.39 -2.49 -9.26
CA LEU A 291 11.02 -2.96 -8.01
C LEU A 291 10.34 -2.34 -6.78
N MET A 292 10.10 -1.02 -6.78
CA MET A 292 9.38 -0.36 -5.68
C MET A 292 8.01 -1.00 -5.45
N LYS A 293 7.29 -1.28 -6.53
CA LYS A 293 5.98 -1.95 -6.50
C LYS A 293 6.07 -3.34 -5.89
N GLU A 294 7.02 -4.17 -6.34
CA GLU A 294 7.21 -5.52 -5.79
C GLU A 294 7.51 -5.50 -4.28
N ILE A 295 8.28 -4.52 -3.81
CA ILE A 295 8.62 -4.36 -2.39
C ILE A 295 7.40 -3.90 -1.59
N ALA A 296 6.71 -2.85 -2.03
CA ALA A 296 5.54 -2.34 -1.31
C ALA A 296 4.37 -3.34 -1.26
N GLN A 297 4.27 -4.22 -2.25
CA GLN A 297 3.27 -5.30 -2.31
C GLN A 297 3.72 -6.61 -1.64
N LYS A 298 4.94 -6.66 -1.10
CA LYS A 298 5.43 -7.84 -0.38
C LYS A 298 4.45 -8.22 0.72
N GLU A 299 4.16 -9.51 0.84
CA GLU A 299 3.22 -10.05 1.85
C GLU A 299 1.82 -9.41 1.80
N ASP A 300 1.39 -8.93 0.62
CA ASP A 300 0.11 -8.26 0.40
C ASP A 300 -0.13 -7.02 1.29
N ARG A 301 0.95 -6.36 1.76
CA ARG A 301 0.88 -5.18 2.64
C ARG A 301 0.12 -4.02 2.00
N LEU A 302 0.54 -3.57 0.82
CA LEU A 302 -0.07 -2.42 0.14
C LEU A 302 -0.61 -2.77 -1.25
N ILE A 303 -1.61 -2.01 -1.69
CA ILE A 303 -1.94 -1.91 -3.11
C ILE A 303 -1.14 -0.77 -3.72
N VAL A 304 -0.49 -1.05 -4.85
CA VAL A 304 0.30 -0.05 -5.57
C VAL A 304 -0.35 0.22 -6.94
N PHE A 305 -0.69 1.48 -7.17
CA PHE A 305 -1.22 1.98 -8.43
C PHE A 305 -0.13 2.63 -9.28
N GLY A 306 -0.38 2.65 -10.58
CA GLY A 306 0.60 3.11 -11.55
C GLY A 306 1.70 2.08 -11.87
N PRO A 307 2.81 2.55 -12.46
CA PRO A 307 3.10 3.96 -12.70
C PRO A 307 2.19 4.63 -13.75
N VAL A 308 1.86 5.91 -13.55
CA VAL A 308 1.26 6.78 -14.59
C VAL A 308 2.18 7.96 -14.88
N THR A 309 2.03 8.56 -16.05
CA THR A 309 2.81 9.75 -16.40
C THR A 309 2.33 10.97 -15.60
N GLN A 310 3.25 11.86 -15.20
CA GLN A 310 2.90 13.09 -14.48
C GLN A 310 1.84 13.92 -15.20
N ARG A 311 1.94 14.04 -16.54
CA ARG A 311 0.91 14.73 -17.33
C ARG A 311 -0.47 14.14 -17.07
N LYS A 312 -0.59 12.81 -17.14
CA LYS A 312 -1.88 12.13 -16.98
C LYS A 312 -2.48 12.37 -15.60
N PHE A 313 -1.65 12.28 -14.55
CA PHE A 313 -2.03 12.56 -13.17
C PHE A 313 -2.48 14.01 -12.95
N LEU A 314 -1.71 14.98 -13.43
CA LEU A 314 -2.09 16.39 -13.27
C LEU A 314 -3.39 16.71 -14.04
N LYS A 315 -3.56 16.13 -15.23
CA LYS A 315 -4.75 16.29 -16.07
C LYS A 315 -6.00 15.65 -15.47
N SER A 316 -5.90 14.45 -14.90
CA SER A 316 -7.04 13.78 -14.23
C SER A 316 -7.57 14.59 -13.04
N LEU A 317 -6.67 15.30 -12.34
CA LEU A 317 -7.01 16.16 -11.20
C LEU A 317 -7.45 17.57 -11.58
N GLY A 318 -7.57 17.87 -12.88
CA GLY A 318 -8.15 19.13 -13.35
C GLY A 318 -7.18 20.31 -13.34
N ILE A 319 -5.86 20.08 -13.51
CA ILE A 319 -4.86 21.16 -13.64
C ILE A 319 -5.24 22.22 -14.70
N ASP A 320 -5.93 21.81 -15.77
CA ASP A 320 -6.38 22.71 -16.84
C ASP A 320 -7.42 23.73 -16.36
N LEU A 321 -8.31 23.31 -15.47
CA LEU A 321 -9.29 24.20 -14.85
C LEU A 321 -8.58 25.18 -13.94
N ARG A 322 -7.61 24.69 -13.16
CA ARG A 322 -6.86 25.54 -12.24
C ARG A 322 -6.00 26.57 -12.97
N LEU A 323 -5.36 26.18 -14.07
CA LEU A 323 -4.65 27.08 -14.97
C LEU A 323 -5.56 28.22 -15.44
N LYS A 324 -6.75 27.90 -15.97
CA LYS A 324 -7.73 28.91 -16.42
C LYS A 324 -8.08 29.91 -15.32
N MET A 325 -8.31 29.43 -14.09
CA MET A 325 -8.64 30.30 -12.96
C MET A 325 -7.50 31.23 -12.55
N ILE A 326 -6.25 30.74 -12.60
CA ILE A 326 -5.08 31.56 -12.28
C ILE A 326 -4.86 32.63 -13.36
N LEU A 327 -4.96 32.25 -14.64
CA LEU A 327 -4.79 33.17 -15.77
C LEU A 327 -5.82 34.31 -15.78
N GLN A 328 -7.03 34.09 -15.24
CA GLN A 328 -8.06 35.15 -15.14
C GLN A 328 -7.61 36.36 -14.32
N ASN A 329 -6.76 36.14 -13.31
CA ASN A 329 -6.32 37.18 -12.38
C ASN A 329 -4.86 37.60 -12.58
N ALA A 330 -4.17 37.01 -13.57
CA ALA A 330 -2.78 37.27 -13.87
C ALA A 330 -2.61 38.42 -14.89
N THR A 331 -1.54 39.20 -14.72
CA THR A 331 -1.06 40.17 -15.71
C THR A 331 -0.54 39.47 -16.98
N SER A 332 -0.38 40.19 -18.08
CA SER A 332 0.11 39.60 -19.34
C SER A 332 1.47 38.90 -19.20
N VAL A 333 2.38 39.47 -18.41
CA VAL A 333 3.72 38.90 -18.15
C VAL A 333 3.60 37.62 -17.31
N GLU A 334 2.78 37.65 -16.25
CA GLU A 334 2.56 36.47 -15.40
C GLU A 334 1.90 35.34 -16.18
N LYS A 335 0.97 35.65 -17.10
CA LYS A 335 0.31 34.65 -17.95
C LYS A 335 1.33 33.85 -18.75
N GLU A 336 2.27 34.51 -19.41
CA GLU A 336 3.32 33.83 -20.19
C GLU A 336 4.18 32.91 -19.30
N GLN A 337 4.56 33.38 -18.11
CA GLN A 337 5.33 32.59 -17.16
C GLN A 337 4.55 31.37 -16.64
N ILE A 338 3.28 31.56 -16.27
CA ILE A 338 2.40 30.50 -15.77
C ILE A 338 2.15 29.46 -16.87
N GLU A 339 1.87 29.88 -18.10
CA GLU A 339 1.68 28.97 -19.23
C GLU A 339 2.96 28.20 -19.58
N SER A 340 4.12 28.86 -19.53
CA SER A 340 5.42 28.21 -19.74
C SER A 340 5.68 27.14 -18.68
N GLY A 341 5.48 27.47 -17.39
CA GLY A 341 5.64 26.53 -16.30
C GLY A 341 4.67 25.35 -16.39
N TYR A 342 3.41 25.61 -16.74
CA TYR A 342 2.41 24.58 -17.01
C TYR A 342 2.86 23.62 -18.13
N ARG A 343 3.30 24.16 -19.28
CA ARG A 343 3.81 23.35 -20.40
C ARG A 343 5.00 22.51 -19.98
N MET A 344 5.93 23.08 -19.21
CA MET A 344 7.11 22.35 -18.73
C MET A 344 6.74 21.12 -17.88
N ILE A 345 5.72 21.23 -17.01
CA ILE A 345 5.28 20.12 -16.16
C ILE A 345 4.30 19.15 -16.84
N THR A 346 3.64 19.54 -17.94
CA THR A 346 2.63 18.70 -18.62
C THR A 346 3.02 18.18 -20.00
N ASP A 347 3.96 18.78 -20.71
CA ASP A 347 4.23 18.42 -22.10
C ASP A 347 5.06 17.12 -22.22
N ASP A 348 4.76 16.33 -23.24
CA ASP A 348 5.28 14.98 -23.45
C ASP A 348 6.79 14.95 -23.74
N ASP A 349 7.34 16.01 -24.33
CA ASP A 349 8.77 16.23 -24.60
C ASP A 349 9.52 16.87 -23.42
N LYS A 350 8.81 17.14 -22.33
CA LYS A 350 9.31 17.76 -21.09
C LYS A 350 9.09 16.78 -19.92
N MET A 351 8.64 17.27 -18.76
CA MET A 351 8.41 16.44 -17.59
C MET A 351 7.15 15.57 -17.71
N GLY A 352 6.28 15.82 -18.70
CA GLY A 352 4.99 15.16 -18.81
C GLY A 352 5.06 13.63 -18.90
N ASN A 353 6.07 13.06 -19.56
CA ASN A 353 6.27 11.61 -19.74
C ASN A 353 7.36 10.99 -18.86
N CYS A 354 8.27 11.81 -18.32
CA CYS A 354 9.47 11.31 -17.66
C CYS A 354 9.20 10.85 -16.21
N PHE A 355 8.19 11.43 -15.59
CA PHE A 355 7.78 11.10 -14.23
C PHE A 355 6.80 9.94 -14.22
N LYS A 356 7.13 8.95 -13.40
CA LYS A 356 6.27 7.81 -13.11
C LYS A 356 5.75 8.00 -11.68
N LEU A 357 4.44 7.90 -11.53
CA LEU A 357 3.73 8.12 -10.26
C LEU A 357 3.38 6.79 -9.61
N GLY A 358 3.75 6.58 -8.35
CA GLY A 358 3.30 5.42 -7.59
C GLY A 358 3.39 5.64 -6.10
N ILE A 359 2.32 6.10 -5.47
CA ILE A 359 1.39 5.29 -4.68
C ILE A 359 0.09 6.11 -4.68
N ASP A 360 -1.03 5.37 -4.76
CA ASP A 360 -2.41 5.84 -4.84
C ASP A 360 -2.81 6.86 -5.95
N GLU A 361 -3.51 6.38 -6.97
CA GLU A 361 -4.54 7.17 -7.64
C GLU A 361 -5.73 6.21 -7.79
N HIS A 362 -6.68 6.36 -6.88
CA HIS A 362 -7.81 5.50 -6.52
C HIS A 362 -7.53 4.50 -5.40
N PHE A 363 -7.88 4.90 -4.17
CA PHE A 363 -8.06 3.98 -3.05
C PHE A 363 -9.08 2.91 -3.44
N LYS A 364 -8.58 1.77 -3.90
CA LYS A 364 -9.09 0.47 -3.48
C LYS A 364 -8.40 0.25 -2.14
N SER A 365 -9.22 0.03 -1.11
CA SER A 365 -8.92 -0.44 0.24
C SER A 365 -7.81 -1.49 0.25
N ALA A 366 -7.24 -1.87 1.39
CA ALA A 366 -6.43 -3.09 1.49
C ALA A 366 -7.17 -4.32 0.89
N VAL A 367 -6.97 -4.58 -0.40
CA VAL A 367 -7.51 -5.71 -1.17
C VAL A 367 -6.35 -6.65 -1.36
N THR A 368 -6.31 -7.69 -0.53
CA THR A 368 -5.55 -8.91 -0.83
C THR A 368 -6.06 -9.45 -2.17
N ILE A 369 -5.21 -9.47 -3.21
CA ILE A 369 -5.51 -10.11 -4.49
C ILE A 369 -5.08 -11.56 -4.40
N SER A 370 -5.96 -12.43 -3.90
CA SER A 370 -5.79 -13.87 -4.10
C SER A 370 -6.00 -14.18 -5.59
N LYS A 371 -4.95 -14.64 -6.28
CA LYS A 371 -5.11 -15.37 -7.55
C LYS A 371 -5.48 -16.83 -7.23
N THR A 372 -6.71 -17.20 -7.52
CA THR A 372 -7.01 -18.60 -7.86
C THR A 372 -6.29 -18.94 -9.16
N LYS A 373 -5.52 -20.03 -9.12
CA LYS A 373 -4.77 -20.58 -10.25
C LYS A 373 -5.74 -21.07 -11.33
N ASN A 374 -5.27 -20.97 -12.59
CA ASN A 374 -5.77 -21.61 -13.81
C ASN A 374 -6.98 -21.00 -14.53
N VAL A 375 -6.77 -20.16 -15.55
CA VAL A 375 -7.47 -20.29 -16.84
C VAL A 375 -6.58 -19.82 -18.01
N LYS A 376 -6.51 -20.66 -19.06
CA LYS A 376 -5.74 -20.46 -20.30
C LYS A 376 -6.31 -19.33 -21.17
N ARG A 377 -5.43 -18.75 -21.99
CA ARG A 377 -5.62 -17.56 -22.86
C ARG A 377 -6.34 -17.83 -24.20
N ARG A 378 -7.08 -16.80 -24.68
CA ARG A 378 -7.41 -16.37 -26.09
C ARG A 378 -8.65 -17.01 -26.76
N LYS A 379 -9.45 -16.38 -27.66
CA LYS A 379 -9.39 -15.13 -28.48
C LYS A 379 -10.81 -14.83 -29.03
N ASN A 380 -11.26 -13.56 -29.03
CA ASN A 380 -12.13 -12.86 -30.02
C ASN A 380 -13.07 -11.82 -29.37
N HIS A 381 -12.91 -10.56 -29.79
CA HIS A 381 -13.55 -9.37 -29.27
C HIS A 381 -15.02 -9.19 -29.72
N ARG A 382 -15.92 -9.16 -28.74
CA ARG A 382 -16.92 -8.09 -28.53
C ARG A 382 -16.64 -7.52 -27.13
N TRP A 383 -16.77 -6.22 -26.93
CA TRP A 383 -16.41 -5.54 -25.67
C TRP A 383 -17.24 -6.14 -24.51
N ASN A 384 -16.59 -6.94 -23.66
CA ASN A 384 -17.18 -7.70 -22.57
C ASN A 384 -17.07 -6.92 -21.24
N ASN A 385 -17.95 -7.25 -20.28
CA ASN A 385 -17.97 -6.82 -18.86
C ASN A 385 -16.66 -7.06 -18.06
N ASP A 386 -15.54 -7.38 -18.72
CA ASP A 386 -14.25 -7.74 -18.13
C ASP A 386 -13.18 -6.68 -18.42
N ASP A 387 -13.41 -5.40 -18.09
CA ASP A 387 -12.30 -4.46 -17.98
C ASP A 387 -11.45 -4.84 -16.75
N PRO A 388 -10.18 -5.25 -16.89
CA PRO A 388 -9.32 -5.64 -15.77
C PRO A 388 -9.02 -4.50 -14.79
N ARG A 389 -9.49 -3.27 -15.07
CA ARG A 389 -9.43 -2.11 -14.17
C ARG A 389 -10.56 -2.09 -13.13
N THR A 390 -11.55 -2.95 -13.26
CA THR A 390 -12.78 -2.90 -12.45
C THR A 390 -12.62 -3.59 -11.09
N LEU A 391 -13.02 -2.92 -10.00
CA LEU A 391 -12.99 -3.51 -8.66
C LEU A 391 -14.15 -4.49 -8.50
N HIS A 392 -13.83 -5.76 -8.24
CA HIS A 392 -14.82 -6.80 -7.98
C HIS A 392 -14.86 -7.21 -6.51
N LEU A 393 -13.72 -7.12 -5.81
CA LEU A 393 -13.54 -7.49 -4.41
C LEU A 393 -12.96 -6.31 -3.63
N MET A 394 -13.58 -5.94 -2.53
CA MET A 394 -13.08 -4.96 -1.57
C MET A 394 -12.95 -5.61 -0.20
N ARG A 395 -11.74 -5.66 0.38
CA ARG A 395 -11.54 -6.11 1.77
C ARG A 395 -11.20 -4.91 2.65
N VAL A 396 -11.75 -4.91 3.86
CA VAL A 396 -11.54 -3.86 4.88
C VAL A 396 -11.34 -4.57 6.21
N LYS A 397 -10.09 -4.66 6.66
CA LYS A 397 -9.73 -5.26 7.95
C LYS A 397 -9.10 -4.21 8.88
N GLY A 398 -9.46 -4.22 10.16
CA GLY A 398 -8.68 -3.56 11.21
C GLY A 398 -8.62 -2.02 11.20
N PHE A 399 -9.53 -1.30 10.52
CA PHE A 399 -9.51 0.17 10.50
C PHE A 399 -10.57 0.78 11.43
N PRO A 400 -10.25 1.12 12.70
CA PRO A 400 -11.23 1.71 13.63
C PRO A 400 -11.71 3.12 13.25
N ARG A 401 -11.19 3.71 12.16
CA ARG A 401 -11.48 5.09 11.72
C ARG A 401 -12.14 5.19 10.35
N LEU A 402 -12.41 4.06 9.69
CA LEU A 402 -13.09 4.10 8.40
C LEU A 402 -14.59 4.33 8.64
N LEU A 403 -15.08 5.50 8.21
CA LEU A 403 -16.49 5.86 8.36
C LEU A 403 -17.37 5.08 7.36
N PRO A 404 -18.62 4.72 7.73
CA PRO A 404 -19.59 4.14 6.80
C PRO A 404 -19.72 4.91 5.49
N GLU A 405 -19.67 6.25 5.52
CA GLU A 405 -19.72 7.08 4.32
C GLU A 405 -18.54 6.87 3.36
N GLY A 406 -17.37 6.50 3.87
CA GLY A 406 -16.20 6.15 3.06
C GLY A 406 -16.41 4.82 2.33
N ILE A 407 -16.96 3.82 3.02
CA ILE A 407 -17.32 2.52 2.42
C ILE A 407 -18.38 2.72 1.31
N LEU A 408 -19.34 3.61 1.55
CA LEU A 408 -20.41 3.90 0.59
C LEU A 408 -19.93 4.67 -0.63
N ALA A 409 -19.07 5.68 -0.44
CA ALA A 409 -18.42 6.34 -1.56
C ALA A 409 -17.66 5.32 -2.43
N LEU A 410 -16.90 4.42 -1.81
CA LEU A 410 -16.18 3.36 -2.51
C LEU A 410 -17.13 2.42 -3.28
N ALA A 411 -18.25 2.03 -2.67
CA ALA A 411 -19.25 1.19 -3.32
C ALA A 411 -19.98 1.90 -4.47
N ASP A 412 -20.26 3.20 -4.36
CA ASP A 412 -20.85 4.04 -5.42
C ASP A 412 -19.93 4.17 -6.65
N TYR A 413 -18.61 4.30 -6.42
CA TYR A 413 -17.61 4.36 -7.50
C TYR A 413 -17.36 2.99 -8.13
N CYS A 414 -17.55 1.91 -7.37
CA CYS A 414 -17.34 0.55 -7.83
C CYS A 414 -18.65 -0.08 -8.32
N ARG A 415 -19.12 0.36 -9.49
CA ARG A 415 -20.35 -0.13 -10.16
C ARG A 415 -20.44 -1.65 -10.36
N TRP A 416 -19.33 -2.38 -10.15
CA TRP A 416 -19.23 -3.83 -10.32
C TRP A 416 -18.67 -4.53 -9.09
N LEU A 417 -18.75 -3.88 -7.92
CA LEU A 417 -18.38 -4.50 -6.64
C LEU A 417 -19.30 -5.69 -6.40
N ARG A 418 -18.73 -6.89 -6.44
CA ARG A 418 -19.43 -8.17 -6.23
C ARG A 418 -19.20 -8.72 -4.84
N GLU A 419 -18.03 -8.49 -4.26
CA GLU A 419 -17.71 -8.94 -2.91
C GLU A 419 -17.18 -7.80 -2.04
N LEU A 420 -17.79 -7.61 -0.87
CA LEU A 420 -17.35 -6.68 0.16
C LEU A 420 -17.01 -7.49 1.40
N SER A 421 -15.78 -7.39 1.90
CA SER A 421 -15.32 -8.05 3.12
C SER A 421 -15.00 -7.01 4.19
N LEU A 422 -15.56 -7.16 5.39
CA LEU A 422 -15.46 -6.20 6.49
C LEU A 422 -15.09 -6.91 7.80
N SER A 423 -14.43 -6.20 8.72
CA SER A 423 -14.48 -6.57 10.14
C SER A 423 -15.88 -6.33 10.70
N TYR A 424 -16.37 -7.21 11.57
CA TYR A 424 -17.67 -7.07 12.24
C TYR A 424 -17.78 -5.74 13.00
N ALA A 425 -16.67 -5.22 13.53
CA ALA A 425 -16.62 -3.93 14.23
C ALA A 425 -17.03 -2.72 13.36
N LEU A 426 -17.05 -2.87 12.04
CA LEU A 426 -17.43 -1.80 11.10
C LEU A 426 -18.91 -1.83 10.71
N LEU A 427 -19.65 -2.84 11.15
CA LEU A 427 -21.08 -2.93 10.84
C LEU A 427 -21.89 -1.93 11.67
N SER A 428 -22.84 -1.26 11.01
CA SER A 428 -23.80 -0.36 11.65
C SER A 428 -25.11 -0.35 10.87
N ASP A 429 -26.17 0.16 11.51
CA ASP A 429 -27.47 0.36 10.86
C ASP A 429 -27.37 1.29 9.64
N GLU A 430 -26.56 2.34 9.74
CA GLU A 430 -26.30 3.30 8.67
C GLU A 430 -25.60 2.63 7.49
N LEU A 431 -24.57 1.81 7.75
CA LEU A 431 -23.84 1.11 6.70
C LEU A 431 -24.75 0.15 5.92
N LEU A 432 -25.51 -0.70 6.63
CA LEU A 432 -26.43 -1.65 5.99
C LEU A 432 -27.53 -0.91 5.21
N SER A 433 -28.13 0.11 5.81
CA SER A 433 -29.17 0.92 5.16
C SER A 433 -28.67 1.58 3.89
N ALA A 434 -27.41 2.01 3.89
CA ALA A 434 -26.84 2.68 2.74
C ALA A 434 -26.35 1.71 1.66
N LEU A 435 -25.83 0.52 2.00
CA LEU A 435 -25.63 -0.56 1.02
C LEU A 435 -26.94 -0.91 0.28
N CYS A 436 -28.10 -0.71 0.93
CA CYS A 436 -29.41 -0.89 0.31
C CYS A 436 -29.89 0.29 -0.56
N SER A 437 -29.45 1.52 -0.24
CA SER A 437 -29.96 2.75 -0.85
C SER A 437 -29.30 3.07 -2.19
N VAL A 438 -28.11 2.54 -2.44
CA VAL A 438 -27.39 2.73 -3.69
C VAL A 438 -28.07 1.96 -4.82
N LYS A 439 -28.58 2.70 -5.82
CA LYS A 439 -29.35 2.15 -6.95
C LYS A 439 -28.57 1.22 -7.89
N GLN A 440 -27.24 1.14 -7.79
CA GLN A 440 -26.37 0.47 -8.77
C GLN A 440 -25.36 -0.55 -8.19
N ILE A 441 -25.39 -0.86 -6.89
CA ILE A 441 -24.50 -1.90 -6.33
C ILE A 441 -24.95 -3.28 -6.83
N HIS A 442 -24.02 -4.11 -7.30
CA HIS A 442 -24.22 -5.50 -7.72
C HIS A 442 -23.50 -6.44 -6.74
N LEU A 443 -23.72 -6.23 -5.44
CA LEU A 443 -23.07 -6.99 -4.38
C LEU A 443 -23.66 -8.40 -4.33
N GLU A 444 -22.85 -9.37 -4.73
CA GLU A 444 -23.16 -10.80 -4.70
C GLU A 444 -22.78 -11.41 -3.35
N THR A 445 -21.76 -10.88 -2.67
CA THR A 445 -21.22 -11.42 -1.42
C THR A 445 -20.87 -10.31 -0.43
N LEU A 446 -21.36 -10.42 0.80
CA LEU A 446 -20.88 -9.67 1.96
C LEU A 446 -20.15 -10.65 2.88
N ARG A 447 -18.84 -10.49 3.04
CA ARG A 447 -18.02 -11.26 3.97
C ARG A 447 -17.79 -10.45 5.24
N VAL A 448 -17.96 -11.05 6.40
CA VAL A 448 -17.81 -10.40 7.69
C VAL A 448 -16.91 -11.26 8.57
N GLU A 449 -15.86 -10.65 9.12
CA GLU A 449 -14.92 -11.32 10.03
C GLU A 449 -15.09 -10.79 11.45
N ALA A 450 -15.43 -11.67 12.40
CA ALA A 450 -15.57 -11.37 13.81
C ALA A 450 -14.35 -11.94 14.57
N HIS A 451 -13.52 -11.04 15.10
CA HIS A 451 -12.33 -11.37 15.89
C HIS A 451 -12.49 -10.89 17.35
N PRO A 452 -11.96 -11.61 18.37
CA PRO A 452 -12.06 -11.23 19.78
C PRO A 452 -11.53 -9.83 20.10
N GLU A 453 -10.55 -9.35 19.32
CA GLU A 453 -9.91 -8.04 19.44
C GLU A 453 -10.83 -6.88 19.01
N ALA A 454 -11.91 -7.18 18.28
CA ALA A 454 -12.81 -6.21 17.64
C ALA A 454 -13.89 -5.65 18.60
N LYS A 455 -13.61 -5.61 19.91
CA LYS A 455 -14.55 -5.17 20.94
C LYS A 455 -14.51 -3.64 21.16
N PRO A 456 -15.66 -3.00 21.51
CA PRO A 456 -16.98 -3.61 21.66
C PRO A 456 -17.61 -3.96 20.31
N LEU A 457 -18.32 -5.09 20.26
CA LEU A 457 -19.06 -5.47 19.06
C LEU A 457 -20.23 -4.51 18.84
N PRO A 458 -20.40 -3.95 17.63
CA PRO A 458 -21.52 -3.08 17.33
C PRO A 458 -22.83 -3.85 17.40
N CYS A 459 -23.84 -3.21 18.00
CA CYS A 459 -25.21 -3.72 18.01
C CYS A 459 -25.93 -3.19 16.75
N VAL A 460 -26.04 -4.04 15.73
CA VAL A 460 -26.79 -3.75 14.51
C VAL A 460 -28.23 -4.20 14.70
N SER A 461 -29.19 -3.34 14.43
CA SER A 461 -30.60 -3.62 14.68
C SER A 461 -31.16 -4.67 13.74
N ASP A 462 -32.11 -5.46 14.25
CA ASP A 462 -32.88 -6.42 13.46
C ASP A 462 -33.57 -5.76 12.25
N LYS A 463 -33.96 -4.48 12.39
CA LYS A 463 -34.58 -3.70 11.32
C LYS A 463 -33.61 -3.45 10.17
N ALA A 464 -32.34 -3.14 10.46
CA ALA A 464 -31.32 -2.92 9.46
C ALA A 464 -31.01 -4.20 8.68
N TRP A 465 -30.83 -5.33 9.37
CA TRP A 465 -30.64 -6.64 8.73
C TRP A 465 -31.83 -7.08 7.89
N SER A 466 -33.05 -6.87 8.39
CA SER A 466 -34.27 -7.18 7.64
C SER A 466 -34.40 -6.33 6.37
N ALA A 467 -34.09 -5.03 6.46
CA ALA A 467 -34.08 -4.16 5.28
C ALA A 467 -33.02 -4.60 4.25
N PHE A 468 -31.84 -4.99 4.72
CA PHE A 468 -30.75 -5.52 3.90
C PHE A 468 -31.15 -6.81 3.17
N SER A 469 -31.66 -7.79 3.90
CA SER A 469 -32.11 -9.06 3.33
C SER A 469 -33.26 -8.89 2.34
N ASN A 470 -34.19 -7.97 2.60
CA ASN A 470 -35.31 -7.72 1.68
C ASN A 470 -34.85 -7.04 0.38
N ARG A 471 -33.82 -6.21 0.45
CA ARG A 471 -33.30 -5.49 -0.72
C ARG A 471 -32.41 -6.37 -1.60
N LEU A 472 -31.61 -7.22 -0.97
CA LEU A 472 -30.65 -8.12 -1.62
C LEU A 472 -30.97 -9.58 -1.25
N PRO A 473 -32.06 -10.16 -1.77
CA PRO A 473 -32.53 -11.49 -1.35
C PRO A 473 -31.60 -12.64 -1.75
N ASP A 474 -30.74 -12.43 -2.75
CA ASP A 474 -29.82 -13.43 -3.29
C ASP A 474 -28.36 -13.24 -2.81
N ILE A 475 -28.12 -12.34 -1.84
CA ILE A 475 -26.76 -12.06 -1.37
C ILE A 475 -26.17 -13.24 -0.58
N ASN A 476 -24.90 -13.51 -0.84
CA ASN A 476 -24.11 -14.42 -0.03
C ASN A 476 -23.55 -13.67 1.18
N LEU A 477 -24.14 -13.86 2.35
CA LEU A 477 -23.57 -13.36 3.60
C LEU A 477 -22.66 -14.42 4.21
N ALA A 478 -21.34 -14.21 4.08
CA ALA A 478 -20.29 -15.07 4.61
C ALA A 478 -19.79 -14.56 5.95
N LEU A 479 -20.14 -15.22 7.06
CA LEU A 479 -19.69 -14.87 8.40
C LEU A 479 -18.54 -15.79 8.83
N LEU A 480 -17.39 -15.20 9.13
CA LEU A 480 -16.21 -15.88 9.68
C LEU A 480 -16.08 -15.44 11.13
N SER A 481 -16.25 -16.37 12.07
CA SER A 481 -16.18 -16.11 13.49
C SER A 481 -14.98 -16.80 14.12
N TYR A 482 -14.14 -16.03 14.81
CA TYR A 482 -13.07 -16.50 15.68
C TYR A 482 -13.39 -16.20 17.15
N MET A 483 -14.67 -15.96 17.46
CA MET A 483 -15.13 -15.66 18.81
C MET A 483 -15.19 -16.94 19.65
N THR A 484 -14.57 -16.92 20.81
CA THR A 484 -14.58 -18.03 21.78
C THR A 484 -15.47 -17.75 22.99
N ASP A 485 -15.79 -16.49 23.26
CA ASP A 485 -16.64 -16.08 24.38
C ASP A 485 -18.13 -16.30 24.09
N ASP A 486 -18.83 -16.97 25.01
CA ASP A 486 -20.24 -17.35 24.86
C ASP A 486 -21.19 -16.14 24.76
N ASP A 487 -20.87 -15.02 25.41
CA ASP A 487 -21.72 -13.83 25.36
C ASP A 487 -21.51 -13.06 24.04
N ASP A 488 -20.28 -13.00 23.54
CA ASP A 488 -20.00 -12.48 22.19
C ASP A 488 -20.64 -13.35 21.10
N GLN A 489 -20.56 -14.67 21.22
CA GLN A 489 -21.23 -15.59 20.30
C GLN A 489 -22.76 -15.38 20.34
N LYS A 490 -23.37 -15.15 21.50
CA LYS A 490 -24.81 -14.84 21.60
C LYS A 490 -25.17 -13.53 20.89
N LEU A 491 -24.29 -12.52 20.95
CA LEU A 491 -24.48 -11.24 20.26
C LEU A 491 -24.30 -11.38 18.74
N LEU A 492 -23.38 -12.24 18.31
CA LEU A 492 -23.08 -12.49 16.91
C LEU A 492 -24.17 -13.34 16.23
N PHE A 493 -24.67 -14.35 16.92
CA PHE A 493 -25.68 -15.29 16.41
C PHE A 493 -27.09 -14.93 16.87
N THR A 494 -27.54 -13.72 16.50
CA THR A 494 -28.91 -13.24 16.70
C THR A 494 -29.83 -13.66 15.54
N SER A 495 -31.15 -13.65 15.78
CA SER A 495 -32.17 -14.31 14.94
C SER A 495 -32.42 -13.68 13.56
N HIS A 496 -31.84 -12.52 13.24
CA HIS A 496 -32.23 -11.75 12.04
C HIS A 496 -31.10 -11.57 11.02
N ILE A 497 -29.90 -12.11 11.28
CA ILE A 497 -28.79 -12.00 10.33
C ILE A 497 -28.98 -13.03 9.20
N PRO A 498 -29.02 -12.63 7.91
CA PRO A 498 -29.31 -13.55 6.81
C PRO A 498 -28.09 -14.38 6.38
N VAL A 499 -27.42 -15.06 7.32
CA VAL A 499 -26.17 -15.81 7.06
C VAL A 499 -26.43 -16.94 6.07
N THR A 500 -25.63 -17.01 4.99
CA THR A 500 -25.68 -18.09 3.99
C THR A 500 -24.41 -18.94 3.99
N HIS A 501 -23.26 -18.38 4.37
CA HIS A 501 -22.01 -19.13 4.53
C HIS A 501 -21.47 -18.84 5.94
N LEU A 502 -21.23 -19.88 6.72
CA LEU A 502 -20.77 -19.75 8.11
C LEU A 502 -19.48 -20.53 8.31
N TYR A 503 -18.44 -19.84 8.77
CA TYR A 503 -17.14 -20.43 9.11
C TYR A 503 -16.84 -20.14 10.58
N LEU A 504 -16.69 -21.20 11.36
CA LEU A 504 -16.34 -21.14 12.77
C LEU A 504 -14.88 -21.52 12.89
N GLY A 505 -14.01 -20.53 13.10
CA GLY A 505 -12.55 -20.68 13.12
C GLY A 505 -11.99 -21.24 14.44
N ASP A 506 -12.78 -21.18 15.52
CA ASP A 506 -12.41 -21.61 16.86
C ASP A 506 -13.53 -22.45 17.51
N GLU A 507 -13.28 -22.99 18.71
CA GLU A 507 -14.23 -23.77 19.48
C GLU A 507 -15.57 -23.04 19.68
N THR A 508 -16.68 -23.76 19.40
CA THR A 508 -18.04 -23.23 19.49
C THR A 508 -18.88 -24.00 20.50
N SER A 509 -19.68 -23.31 21.32
CA SER A 509 -20.50 -23.95 22.34
C SER A 509 -21.74 -24.67 21.78
N GLU A 510 -22.22 -25.69 22.50
CA GLU A 510 -23.44 -26.43 22.16
C GLU A 510 -24.67 -25.50 22.06
N SER A 511 -24.70 -24.43 22.85
CA SER A 511 -25.79 -23.46 22.87
C SER A 511 -25.86 -22.65 21.56
N THR A 512 -24.71 -22.23 21.02
CA THR A 512 -24.58 -21.56 19.73
C THR A 512 -24.94 -22.49 18.58
N MET A 513 -24.45 -23.73 18.64
CA MET A 513 -24.75 -24.79 17.67
C MET A 513 -26.27 -25.06 17.57
N SER A 514 -26.99 -25.21 18.68
CA SER A 514 -28.44 -25.42 18.63
C SER A 514 -29.19 -24.25 17.97
N ARG A 515 -28.68 -23.02 18.04
CA ARG A 515 -29.30 -21.84 17.45
C ARG A 515 -29.14 -21.80 15.93
N ILE A 516 -27.96 -22.12 15.43
CA ILE A 516 -27.63 -22.11 13.98
C ILE A 516 -28.68 -22.89 13.18
N SER A 517 -28.98 -24.13 13.63
CA SER A 517 -29.92 -25.01 12.94
C SER A 517 -31.37 -24.49 12.91
N LYS A 518 -31.75 -23.56 13.81
CA LYS A 518 -33.11 -22.99 13.88
C LYS A 518 -33.21 -21.60 13.24
N GLN A 519 -32.13 -20.82 13.29
CA GLN A 519 -32.13 -19.40 12.92
C GLN A 519 -31.71 -19.15 11.47
N TYR A 520 -30.97 -20.06 10.83
CA TYR A 520 -30.44 -19.86 9.48
C TYR A 520 -30.97 -20.88 8.46
N PRO A 521 -32.28 -20.86 8.11
CA PRO A 521 -32.84 -21.76 7.11
C PRO A 521 -32.26 -21.53 5.69
N GLN A 522 -31.71 -20.35 5.42
CA GLN A 522 -31.02 -20.04 4.16
C GLN A 522 -29.56 -20.49 4.08
N LEU A 523 -29.01 -21.15 5.10
CA LEU A 523 -27.60 -21.58 5.13
C LEU A 523 -27.28 -22.53 3.96
N ILE A 524 -26.22 -22.22 3.23
CA ILE A 524 -25.71 -22.92 2.04
C ILE A 524 -24.42 -23.67 2.40
N GLU A 525 -23.50 -23.01 3.11
CA GLU A 525 -22.20 -23.58 3.50
C GLU A 525 -21.98 -23.45 5.01
N LEU A 526 -21.46 -24.53 5.61
CA LEU A 526 -21.07 -24.57 7.02
C LEU A 526 -19.68 -25.18 7.17
N VAL A 527 -18.76 -24.45 7.79
CA VAL A 527 -17.41 -24.93 8.11
C VAL A 527 -17.16 -24.79 9.61
N ILE A 528 -16.68 -25.86 10.22
CA ILE A 528 -16.36 -25.92 11.65
C ILE A 528 -14.90 -26.34 11.77
N ALA A 529 -14.05 -25.45 12.27
CA ALA A 529 -12.63 -25.71 12.42
C ALA A 529 -12.34 -26.67 13.58
N ALA A 530 -13.00 -26.47 14.73
CA ALA A 530 -12.83 -27.30 15.91
C ALA A 530 -14.13 -27.40 16.75
N TYR A 531 -14.36 -28.53 17.39
CA TYR A 531 -15.47 -28.73 18.33
C TYR A 531 -15.08 -29.64 19.50
N GLY A 532 -15.02 -29.07 20.72
CA GLY A 532 -14.50 -29.75 21.91
C GLY A 532 -15.50 -30.51 22.79
N CYS A 533 -16.80 -30.54 22.45
CA CYS A 533 -17.86 -31.07 23.34
C CYS A 533 -18.33 -32.50 22.99
N GLY A 534 -17.46 -33.34 22.42
CA GLY A 534 -17.78 -34.71 22.00
C GLY A 534 -18.44 -34.80 20.60
N PRO A 535 -19.07 -35.94 20.25
CA PRO A 535 -19.53 -36.18 18.88
C PRO A 535 -20.60 -35.20 18.37
N ILE A 536 -20.36 -34.61 17.19
CA ILE A 536 -21.20 -33.51 16.65
C ILE A 536 -22.49 -34.00 15.96
N ASP A 537 -22.73 -35.32 15.96
CA ASP A 537 -23.79 -36.00 15.23
C ASP A 537 -25.17 -35.34 15.35
N ARG A 538 -25.59 -35.05 16.59
CA ARG A 538 -26.93 -34.48 16.88
C ARG A 538 -27.09 -33.11 16.24
N PHE A 539 -26.04 -32.30 16.29
CA PHE A 539 -26.05 -30.98 15.70
C PHE A 539 -26.14 -31.06 14.18
N LEU A 540 -25.31 -31.88 13.52
CA LEU A 540 -25.37 -32.02 12.08
C LEU A 540 -26.73 -32.54 11.60
N ILE A 541 -27.32 -33.49 12.31
CA ILE A 541 -28.67 -33.98 12.01
C ILE A 541 -29.71 -32.84 12.15
N SER A 542 -29.56 -31.98 13.16
CA SER A 542 -30.41 -30.80 13.33
C SER A 542 -30.25 -29.81 12.18
N VAL A 543 -29.01 -29.52 11.77
CA VAL A 543 -28.70 -28.65 10.63
C VAL A 543 -29.24 -29.22 9.32
N ALA A 544 -29.07 -30.52 9.07
CA ALA A 544 -29.64 -31.18 7.90
C ALA A 544 -31.17 -31.02 7.82
N LYS A 545 -31.87 -31.02 8.96
CA LYS A 545 -33.33 -30.83 9.00
C LYS A 545 -33.75 -29.36 8.89
N GLY A 546 -33.00 -28.46 9.54
CA GLY A 546 -33.34 -27.04 9.65
C GLY A 546 -32.87 -26.17 8.48
N CYS A 547 -31.85 -26.60 7.74
CA CYS A 547 -31.24 -25.85 6.65
C CYS A 547 -31.50 -26.54 5.29
N PRO A 548 -32.64 -26.28 4.64
CA PRO A 548 -33.00 -26.93 3.37
C PRO A 548 -32.11 -26.55 2.18
N ARG A 549 -31.33 -25.45 2.29
CA ARG A 549 -30.41 -24.98 1.23
C ARG A 549 -28.97 -25.44 1.39
N LEU A 550 -28.65 -26.17 2.47
CA LEU A 550 -27.29 -26.59 2.76
C LEU A 550 -26.76 -27.51 1.66
N SER A 551 -25.68 -27.08 1.02
CA SER A 551 -25.01 -27.80 -0.07
C SER A 551 -23.53 -28.06 0.19
N ALA A 552 -22.90 -27.40 1.16
CA ALA A 552 -21.50 -27.58 1.49
C ALA A 552 -21.27 -27.70 3.00
N VAL A 553 -20.48 -28.69 3.41
CA VAL A 553 -20.05 -28.86 4.80
C VAL A 553 -18.55 -29.20 4.86
N GLY A 554 -17.82 -28.51 5.75
CA GLY A 554 -16.43 -28.80 6.07
C GLY A 554 -16.24 -28.99 7.58
N LEU A 555 -15.66 -30.11 8.00
CA LEU A 555 -15.39 -30.44 9.40
C LEU A 555 -13.89 -30.64 9.62
N GLY A 556 -13.30 -29.76 10.39
CA GLY A 556 -11.91 -29.82 10.86
C GLY A 556 -11.77 -30.78 12.04
N ASP A 557 -11.16 -30.31 13.12
CA ASP A 557 -10.89 -31.08 14.35
C ASP A 557 -12.17 -31.26 15.19
N CYS A 558 -13.06 -32.10 14.69
CA CYS A 558 -14.37 -32.40 15.27
C CYS A 558 -14.51 -33.91 15.43
N GLU A 559 -15.11 -34.36 16.52
CA GLU A 559 -15.48 -35.76 16.67
C GLU A 559 -16.82 -36.04 15.96
N ILE A 560 -16.87 -37.00 15.03
CA ILE A 560 -18.11 -37.43 14.38
C ILE A 560 -18.14 -38.94 14.20
N THR A 561 -19.24 -39.59 14.59
CA THR A 561 -19.36 -41.04 14.43
C THR A 561 -19.65 -41.41 12.98
N CYS A 562 -19.15 -42.57 12.53
CA CYS A 562 -19.40 -43.07 11.18
C CYS A 562 -20.91 -43.23 10.90
N SER A 563 -21.68 -43.74 11.88
CA SER A 563 -23.14 -43.83 11.79
C SER A 563 -23.83 -42.47 11.82
N GLY A 564 -23.30 -41.50 12.58
CA GLY A 564 -23.77 -40.12 12.62
C GLY A 564 -23.61 -39.41 11.27
N LEU A 565 -22.44 -39.53 10.64
CA LEU A 565 -22.16 -38.98 9.32
C LEU A 565 -23.07 -39.61 8.25
N ALA A 566 -23.23 -40.93 8.27
CA ALA A 566 -24.12 -41.62 7.33
C ALA A 566 -25.57 -41.13 7.45
N LYS A 567 -26.08 -40.93 8.69
CA LYS A 567 -27.42 -40.38 8.94
C LYS A 567 -27.55 -38.94 8.45
N PHE A 568 -26.55 -38.11 8.70
CA PHE A 568 -26.50 -36.73 8.21
C PHE A 568 -26.62 -36.70 6.68
N VAL A 569 -25.76 -37.45 5.98
CA VAL A 569 -25.76 -37.48 4.52
C VAL A 569 -27.05 -38.08 3.96
N ALA A 570 -27.61 -39.13 4.57
CA ALA A 570 -28.91 -39.66 4.14
C ALA A 570 -30.04 -38.62 4.14
N LEU A 571 -29.99 -37.61 5.02
CA LEU A 571 -31.00 -36.55 5.10
C LEU A 571 -30.83 -35.45 4.03
N CYS A 572 -29.60 -35.20 3.55
CA CYS A 572 -29.29 -34.08 2.67
C CYS A 572 -28.53 -34.44 1.38
N ALA A 573 -28.29 -35.73 1.10
CA ALA A 573 -27.47 -36.18 -0.04
C ALA A 573 -27.89 -35.59 -1.38
N HIS A 574 -29.19 -35.50 -1.65
CA HIS A 574 -29.74 -34.95 -2.90
C HIS A 574 -29.38 -33.46 -3.15
N ARG A 575 -28.95 -32.73 -2.12
CA ARG A 575 -28.55 -31.32 -2.20
C ARG A 575 -27.10 -31.05 -1.80
N LEU A 576 -26.42 -32.03 -1.21
CA LEU A 576 -25.06 -31.91 -0.72
C LEU A 576 -24.04 -32.05 -1.87
N GLN A 577 -23.42 -30.93 -2.24
CA GLN A 577 -22.42 -30.81 -3.31
C GLN A 577 -20.99 -30.87 -2.81
N VAL A 578 -20.72 -30.52 -1.55
CA VAL A 578 -19.37 -30.54 -0.96
C VAL A 578 -19.45 -31.12 0.45
N LEU A 579 -18.54 -32.06 0.75
CA LEU A 579 -18.42 -32.66 2.06
C LEU A 579 -16.93 -32.96 2.33
N TYR A 580 -16.30 -32.13 3.15
CA TYR A 580 -14.94 -32.34 3.63
C TYR A 580 -14.98 -32.78 5.09
N VAL A 581 -14.39 -33.93 5.37
CA VAL A 581 -14.25 -34.48 6.72
C VAL A 581 -12.89 -35.15 6.77
N SER A 582 -12.04 -34.73 7.68
CA SER A 582 -10.74 -35.38 7.89
C SER A 582 -10.95 -36.80 8.41
N GLU A 583 -10.08 -37.73 8.01
CA GLU A 583 -10.08 -39.09 8.53
C GLU A 583 -9.91 -39.12 10.06
N THR A 584 -9.12 -38.18 10.60
CA THR A 584 -8.89 -38.03 12.05
C THR A 584 -10.12 -37.62 12.84
N SER A 585 -11.13 -37.07 12.16
CA SER A 585 -12.38 -36.61 12.75
C SER A 585 -13.41 -37.75 12.88
N LEU A 586 -13.21 -38.85 12.13
CA LEU A 586 -14.13 -39.99 12.09
C LEU A 586 -13.89 -40.94 13.26
N ILE A 587 -14.96 -41.23 13.97
CA ILE A 587 -15.00 -42.25 15.03
C ILE A 587 -15.71 -43.48 14.47
N GLU A 588 -14.98 -44.59 14.37
CA GLU A 588 -15.56 -45.90 14.07
C GLU A 588 -16.49 -46.33 15.21
N ASP A 589 -17.66 -46.85 14.86
CA ASP A 589 -18.65 -47.31 15.83
C ASP A 589 -19.07 -48.75 15.54
N ALA A 590 -19.94 -49.31 16.38
CA ALA A 590 -20.37 -50.71 16.27
C ALA A 590 -21.04 -51.02 14.92
N ASP A 591 -21.55 -50.01 14.21
CA ASP A 591 -22.32 -50.17 12.99
C ASP A 591 -21.46 -49.98 11.73
N LEU A 592 -20.50 -49.05 11.75
CA LEU A 592 -19.70 -48.66 10.57
C LEU A 592 -18.23 -48.38 10.89
N ASP A 593 -17.35 -48.94 10.05
CA ASP A 593 -15.93 -48.58 9.95
C ASP A 593 -15.70 -47.55 8.81
N ILE A 594 -14.50 -46.97 8.73
CA ILE A 594 -14.19 -45.90 7.75
C ILE A 594 -14.34 -46.38 6.29
N ALA A 595 -14.00 -47.64 5.99
CA ALA A 595 -14.13 -48.17 4.64
C ALA A 595 -15.60 -48.34 4.23
N LYS A 596 -16.43 -48.84 5.15
CA LYS A 596 -17.88 -49.02 4.94
C LYS A 596 -18.59 -47.69 4.85
N VAL A 597 -18.27 -46.72 5.71
CA VAL A 597 -18.90 -45.39 5.65
C VAL A 597 -18.57 -44.70 4.33
N SER A 598 -17.33 -44.81 3.85
CA SER A 598 -16.91 -44.23 2.57
C SER A 598 -17.68 -44.84 1.38
N THR A 599 -17.87 -46.15 1.39
CA THR A 599 -18.67 -46.87 0.38
C THR A 599 -20.14 -46.46 0.43
N ASN A 600 -20.72 -46.39 1.64
CA ASN A 600 -22.10 -45.99 1.86
C ASN A 600 -22.35 -44.54 1.39
N LEU A 601 -21.51 -43.61 1.82
CA LEU A 601 -21.56 -42.20 1.42
C LEU A 601 -21.39 -42.05 -0.09
N SER A 602 -20.48 -42.80 -0.71
CA SER A 602 -20.31 -42.79 -2.16
C SER A 602 -21.60 -43.19 -2.89
N SER A 603 -22.30 -44.20 -2.37
CA SER A 603 -23.60 -44.62 -2.90
C SER A 603 -24.68 -43.56 -2.70
N LEU A 604 -24.77 -42.96 -1.51
CA LEU A 604 -25.79 -41.95 -1.19
C LEU A 604 -25.61 -40.66 -2.00
N LEU A 605 -24.37 -40.22 -2.20
CA LEU A 605 -24.02 -39.01 -2.95
C LEU A 605 -24.03 -39.22 -4.47
N GLY A 606 -24.04 -40.48 -4.94
CA GLY A 606 -23.97 -40.81 -6.37
C GLY A 606 -22.62 -40.48 -7.00
N ARG A 607 -21.55 -40.40 -6.20
CA ARG A 607 -20.17 -40.10 -6.63
C ARG A 607 -19.19 -40.68 -5.62
N THR A 608 -17.95 -40.94 -6.03
CA THR A 608 -16.92 -41.36 -5.09
C THR A 608 -16.70 -40.29 -4.04
N TRP A 609 -16.74 -40.70 -2.77
CA TRP A 609 -16.38 -39.89 -1.63
C TRP A 609 -15.37 -40.65 -0.77
N ILE A 610 -14.33 -39.95 -0.34
CA ILE A 610 -13.33 -40.42 0.62
C ILE A 610 -13.11 -39.32 1.66
N PRO A 611 -12.65 -39.65 2.87
CA PRO A 611 -12.22 -38.65 3.84
C PRO A 611 -11.10 -37.80 3.24
N GLU A 612 -11.22 -36.48 3.36
CA GLU A 612 -10.29 -35.52 2.79
C GLU A 612 -10.07 -34.38 3.80
N TYR A 613 -8.83 -33.90 3.86
CA TYR A 613 -8.48 -32.76 4.70
C TYR A 613 -9.24 -31.52 4.26
N VAL A 614 -9.75 -30.76 5.23
CA VAL A 614 -10.42 -29.48 4.98
C VAL A 614 -9.39 -28.49 4.41
N PRO A 615 -9.60 -27.92 3.22
CA PRO A 615 -8.69 -26.89 2.68
C PRO A 615 -8.49 -25.77 3.72
N LEU A 616 -7.27 -25.26 3.91
CA LEU A 616 -7.08 -24.03 4.71
C LEU A 616 -7.77 -22.88 3.94
N TRP A 617 -8.86 -22.33 4.48
CA TRP A 617 -9.71 -21.30 3.85
C TRP A 617 -9.18 -19.90 4.10
#